data_AF-A0A5S4WHA2-F1
#
_entry.id   AF-A0A5S4WHA2-F1
#
_cell.length_a   1.000
_cell.length_b   1.000
_cell.length_c   1.000
_cell.angle_alpha   90.00
_cell.angle_beta   90.00
_cell.angle_gamma   90.00
#
_symmetry.space_group_name_H-M   'P 1'
#
loop_
_entity.id
_entity.type
_entity.pdbx_description
1 polymer ?
#
loop_
_entity_poly.entity_id
_entity_poly.type
_entity_poly.pdbx_seq_one_letter_code
_entity_poly.pdbx_strand_id
1 'polypeptide(L)'
;MLSRCDLIKGAAVALLTLSAQGAWAQETKMNLFKIVTIKDEIVIGLSSEELQALGGNDASAVAHALAQKGDLTAWQYNVHRGQNGEMQQAPTAKIGLLANASLRVEPYTTPYQIMPHP
;
A
#
# COMPACT_ATOMS: atom_id res chain seq x y z
N MET A 1 0.83 -48.87 -57.63
CA MET A 1 1.67 -49.34 -56.50
C MET A 1 2.41 -48.15 -55.94
N LEU A 2 2.33 -47.95 -54.62
CA LEU A 2 2.77 -46.75 -53.91
C LEU A 2 4.27 -46.46 -54.08
N SER A 3 4.64 -45.18 -54.20
CA SER A 3 5.91 -44.69 -53.68
C SER A 3 5.80 -43.25 -53.19
N ARG A 4 6.56 -43.00 -52.13
CA ARG A 4 6.37 -42.01 -51.08
C ARG A 4 7.07 -40.69 -51.37
N CYS A 5 6.71 -39.72 -50.52
CA CYS A 5 7.50 -38.56 -50.06
C CYS A 5 7.78 -37.45 -51.09
N ASP A 6 7.23 -36.26 -50.84
CA ASP A 6 8.08 -35.20 -50.29
C ASP A 6 7.28 -34.04 -49.68
N LEU A 7 7.37 -33.97 -48.35
CA LEU A 7 7.75 -32.79 -47.56
C LEU A 7 7.20 -31.41 -47.98
N ILE A 8 5.94 -31.11 -47.63
CA ILE A 8 5.49 -29.72 -47.55
C ILE A 8 5.78 -29.18 -46.13
N LYS A 9 6.88 -28.44 -46.06
CA LYS A 9 7.18 -27.47 -44.99
C LYS A 9 6.13 -26.36 -45.01
N GLY A 10 5.50 -26.08 -43.88
CA GLY A 10 4.67 -24.90 -43.70
C GLY A 10 4.50 -24.61 -42.21
N ALA A 11 5.25 -23.64 -41.72
CA ALA A 11 5.45 -23.33 -40.30
C ALA A 11 4.13 -23.01 -39.57
N ALA A 12 3.87 -23.72 -38.48
CA ALA A 12 2.88 -23.31 -37.50
C ALA A 12 3.46 -22.16 -36.68
N VAL A 13 3.07 -20.93 -36.99
CA VAL A 13 3.33 -19.77 -36.14
C VAL A 13 2.38 -19.86 -34.95
N ALA A 14 2.87 -20.42 -33.84
CA ALA A 14 2.18 -20.38 -32.56
C ALA A 14 2.28 -18.95 -32.00
N LEU A 15 1.23 -18.17 -32.18
CA LEU A 15 1.10 -16.84 -31.59
C LEU A 15 0.87 -17.02 -30.07
N LEU A 16 1.96 -17.00 -29.30
CA LEU A 16 1.91 -16.92 -27.85
C LEU A 16 1.39 -15.53 -27.47
N THR A 17 0.08 -15.43 -27.25
CA THR A 17 -0.53 -14.27 -26.61
C THR A 17 -0.03 -14.23 -25.17
N LEU A 18 0.99 -13.41 -24.93
CA LEU A 18 1.38 -12.99 -23.59
C LEU A 18 0.16 -12.25 -22.99
N SER A 19 -0.60 -12.93 -22.15
CA SER A 19 -1.62 -12.28 -21.32
C SER A 19 -0.87 -11.30 -20.42
N ALA A 20 -0.84 -10.03 -20.80
CA ALA A 20 -0.58 -8.94 -19.89
C ALA A 20 -1.66 -9.04 -18.80
N GLN A 21 -1.31 -9.71 -17.70
CA GLN A 21 -2.03 -9.57 -16.45
C GLN A 21 -1.82 -8.11 -16.07
N GLY A 22 -2.71 -7.25 -16.55
CA GLY A 22 -2.92 -5.95 -15.94
C GLY A 22 -3.17 -6.27 -14.48
N ALA A 23 -2.16 -6.03 -13.64
CA ALA A 23 -2.34 -5.99 -12.21
C ALA A 23 -3.44 -4.97 -12.02
N TRP A 24 -4.65 -5.46 -11.74
CA TRP A 24 -5.75 -4.61 -11.36
C TRP A 24 -5.20 -3.78 -10.21
N ALA A 25 -5.06 -2.48 -10.46
CA ALA A 25 -4.86 -1.50 -9.42
C ALA A 25 -6.14 -1.54 -8.59
N GLN A 26 -6.22 -2.53 -7.69
CA GLN A 26 -7.11 -2.47 -6.57
C GLN A 26 -6.69 -1.17 -5.89
N GLU A 27 -7.61 -0.21 -5.89
CA GLU A 27 -7.40 1.08 -5.25
C GLU A 27 -7.21 0.76 -3.76
N THR A 28 -5.96 0.52 -3.36
CA THR A 28 -5.62 0.15 -1.99
C THR A 28 -5.91 1.37 -1.15
N LYS A 29 -7.13 1.38 -0.60
CA LYS A 29 -7.62 2.47 0.21
C LYS A 29 -6.81 2.51 1.50
N MET A 30 -6.04 3.57 1.65
CA MET A 30 -5.24 3.81 2.84
C MET A 30 -6.03 4.58 3.88
N ASN A 31 -5.96 4.10 5.11
CA ASN A 31 -6.52 4.76 6.28
C ASN A 31 -5.39 5.49 7.00
N LEU A 32 -5.56 6.79 7.21
CA LEU A 32 -4.52 7.61 7.83
C LEU A 32 -4.83 7.86 9.29
N PHE A 33 -3.79 7.84 10.11
CA PHE A 33 -3.85 8.13 11.52
C PHE A 33 -2.77 9.13 11.89
N LYS A 34 -3.11 10.06 12.77
CA LYS A 34 -2.15 10.98 13.37
C LYS A 34 -1.71 10.40 14.70
N ILE A 35 -0.40 10.23 14.85
CA ILE A 35 0.26 9.88 16.10
C ILE A 35 0.75 11.17 16.73
N VAL A 36 0.21 11.51 17.89
CA VAL A 36 0.63 12.67 18.66
C VAL A 36 1.69 12.22 19.65
N THR A 37 2.89 12.76 19.51
CA THR A 37 4.01 12.54 20.43
C THR A 37 4.21 13.78 21.33
N ILE A 38 5.16 13.72 22.25
CA ILE A 38 5.55 14.89 23.05
C ILE A 38 6.25 15.94 22.17
N LYS A 39 6.95 15.51 21.11
CA LYS A 39 7.80 16.39 20.29
C LYS A 39 7.08 16.92 19.07
N ASP A 40 6.23 16.10 18.46
CA ASP A 40 5.67 16.32 17.14
C ASP A 40 4.41 15.47 16.88
N GLU A 41 3.83 15.68 15.70
CA GLU A 41 2.73 14.88 15.17
C GLU A 41 3.20 14.16 13.91
N ILE A 42 2.89 12.87 13.81
CA ILE A 42 3.32 12.02 12.69
C ILE A 42 2.07 11.42 12.05
N VAL A 43 1.88 11.61 10.75
CA VAL A 43 0.81 10.92 10.02
C VAL A 43 1.33 9.60 9.50
N ILE A 44 0.63 8.51 9.82
CA ILE A 44 0.88 7.18 9.27
C ILE A 44 -0.31 6.72 8.42
N GLY A 45 -0.05 5.80 7.51
CA GLY A 45 -1.07 5.12 6.73
C GLY A 45 -1.00 3.61 6.89
N LEU A 46 -2.17 2.99 6.96
CA LEU A 46 -2.36 1.55 7.02
C LEU A 46 -3.43 1.12 6.02
N SER A 47 -3.21 0.00 5.36
CA SER A 47 -4.22 -0.64 4.52
C SER A 47 -5.36 -1.21 5.38
N SER A 48 -6.48 -1.56 4.75
CA SER A 48 -7.61 -2.18 5.47
C SER A 48 -7.23 -3.57 6.01
N GLU A 49 -6.38 -4.31 5.31
CA GLU A 49 -5.87 -5.61 5.70
C GLU A 49 -4.91 -5.50 6.90
N GLU A 50 -4.01 -4.50 6.87
CA GLU A 50 -3.10 -4.23 7.98
C GLU A 50 -3.87 -3.84 9.24
N LEU A 51 -4.89 -2.99 9.13
CA LEU A 51 -5.76 -2.64 10.26
C LEU A 51 -6.49 -3.86 10.84
N GLN A 52 -7.05 -4.70 9.97
CA GLN A 52 -7.68 -5.94 10.42
C GLN A 52 -6.69 -6.85 11.16
N ALA A 53 -5.43 -6.91 10.71
CA ALA A 53 -4.37 -7.64 11.41
C ALA A 53 -3.98 -7.02 12.77
N LEU A 54 -4.29 -5.74 13.00
CA LEU A 54 -4.20 -5.08 14.31
C LEU A 54 -5.43 -5.34 15.20
N GLY A 55 -6.48 -5.98 14.68
CA GLY A 55 -7.68 -6.35 15.42
C GLY A 55 -8.83 -5.33 15.34
N GLY A 56 -8.81 -4.42 14.37
CA GLY A 56 -9.91 -3.47 14.16
C GLY A 56 -9.77 -2.64 12.89
N ASN A 57 -10.42 -1.47 12.83
CA ASN A 57 -10.41 -0.61 11.64
C ASN A 57 -10.36 0.89 11.97
N ASP A 58 -10.09 1.23 13.22
CA ASP A 58 -10.16 2.59 13.75
C ASP A 58 -8.89 2.97 14.53
N ALA A 59 -8.86 4.21 15.02
CA ALA A 59 -7.74 4.73 15.80
C ALA A 59 -7.55 3.95 17.12
N SER A 60 -8.65 3.45 17.69
CA SER A 60 -8.63 2.64 18.92
C SER A 60 -7.84 1.34 18.70
N ALA A 61 -8.05 0.65 17.57
CA ALA A 61 -7.32 -0.56 17.22
C ALA A 61 -5.82 -0.30 17.09
N VAL A 62 -5.43 0.80 16.43
CA VAL A 62 -4.02 1.19 16.30
C VAL A 62 -3.40 1.51 17.67
N ALA A 63 -4.09 2.30 18.50
CA ALA A 63 -3.64 2.62 19.85
C ALA A 63 -3.48 1.37 20.72
N HIS A 64 -4.44 0.45 20.64
CA HIS A 64 -4.42 -0.79 21.40
C HIS A 64 -3.28 -1.70 20.95
N ALA A 65 -3.08 -1.85 19.64
CA ALA A 65 -1.97 -2.62 19.10
C ALA A 65 -0.60 -2.05 19.54
N LEU A 66 -0.45 -0.73 19.50
CA LEU A 66 0.77 -0.07 19.96
C LEU A 66 0.99 -0.29 21.46
N ALA A 67 -0.04 -0.13 22.28
CA ALA A 67 0.03 -0.36 23.73
C ALA A 67 0.34 -1.82 24.10
N GLN A 68 -0.21 -2.79 23.35
CA GLN A 68 0.00 -4.21 23.62
C GLN A 68 1.36 -4.74 23.14
N LYS A 69 1.81 -4.30 21.96
CA LYS A 69 3.05 -4.79 21.34
C LYS A 69 4.28 -4.02 21.82
N GLY A 70 4.10 -2.77 22.25
CA GLY A 70 5.18 -1.85 22.65
C GLY A 70 5.72 -1.03 21.48
N ASP A 71 5.61 -1.55 20.26
CA ASP A 71 5.97 -0.86 19.03
C ASP A 71 5.06 -1.23 17.85
N LEU A 72 5.06 -0.37 16.82
CA LEU A 72 4.35 -0.59 15.56
C LEU A 72 5.18 -0.06 14.40
N THR A 73 5.43 -0.89 13.39
CA THR A 73 6.02 -0.41 12.14
C THR A 73 4.94 -0.03 11.15
N ALA A 74 4.97 1.20 10.63
CA ALA A 74 3.99 1.73 9.68
C ALA A 74 4.63 2.68 8.66
N TRP A 75 3.96 2.93 7.54
CA TRP A 75 4.38 3.96 6.59
C TRP A 75 3.98 5.34 7.08
N GLN A 76 4.95 6.26 7.17
CA GLN A 76 4.72 7.68 7.37
C GLN A 76 4.23 8.31 6.07
N TYR A 77 3.28 9.23 6.18
CA TYR A 77 2.70 9.98 5.08
C TYR A 77 2.93 11.48 5.25
N ASN A 78 3.29 12.15 4.17
CA ASN A 78 3.41 13.61 4.13
C ASN A 78 2.85 14.15 2.81
N VAL A 79 2.51 15.44 2.80
CA VAL A 79 2.07 16.11 1.59
C VAL A 79 3.25 16.31 0.66
N HIS A 80 3.12 15.82 -0.57
CA HIS A 80 4.11 15.94 -1.62
C HIS A 80 3.48 16.47 -2.89
N ARG A 81 4.31 17.08 -3.73
CA ARG A 81 3.93 17.48 -5.08
C ARG A 81 4.08 16.28 -6.02
N GLY A 82 2.99 15.88 -6.68
CA GLY A 82 2.95 14.84 -7.70
C GLY A 82 3.59 15.26 -9.01
N GLN A 83 3.63 14.32 -9.96
CA GLN A 83 4.31 14.51 -11.25
C GLN A 83 3.68 15.65 -12.08
N ASN A 84 2.38 15.88 -11.94
CA ASN A 84 1.68 16.96 -12.65
C ASN A 84 1.57 18.24 -11.83
N GLY A 85 2.25 18.32 -10.67
CA GLY A 85 2.19 19.48 -9.79
C GLY A 85 1.04 19.47 -8.79
N GLU A 86 0.17 18.44 -8.79
CA GLU A 86 -0.89 18.29 -7.78
C GLU A 86 -0.33 18.00 -6.39
N MET A 87 -1.03 18.43 -5.34
CA MET A 87 -0.66 18.09 -3.96
C MET A 87 -1.34 16.77 -3.56
N GLN A 88 -0.53 15.82 -3.10
CA GLN A 88 -0.94 14.47 -2.75
C GLN A 88 -0.41 14.11 -1.36
N GLN A 89 -1.17 13.33 -0.61
CA GLN A 89 -0.71 12.73 0.63
C GLN A 89 -0.05 11.38 0.28
N ALA A 90 1.28 11.30 0.39
CA ALA A 90 2.04 10.16 -0.12
C ALA A 90 2.96 9.55 0.94
N PRO A 91 3.21 8.22 0.87
CA PRO A 91 4.14 7.54 1.76
C PRO A 91 5.55 8.09 1.56
N THR A 92 6.25 8.36 2.65
CA THR A 92 7.60 8.96 2.64
C THR A 92 8.65 8.00 3.18
N ALA A 93 8.36 7.31 4.28
CA ALA A 93 9.29 6.40 4.94
C ALA A 93 8.53 5.34 5.73
N LYS A 94 9.09 4.14 5.86
CA LYS A 94 8.59 3.13 6.80
C LYS A 94 9.30 3.34 8.14
N ILE A 95 8.54 3.58 9.20
CA ILE A 95 9.05 4.00 10.51
C ILE A 95 8.57 3.05 11.62
N GLY A 96 9.36 2.94 12.68
CA GLY A 96 8.96 2.30 13.93
C GLY A 96 8.39 3.34 14.90
N LEU A 97 7.18 3.10 15.37
CA LEU A 97 6.52 3.88 16.42
C LEU A 97 6.69 3.15 17.73
N LEU A 98 7.06 3.86 18.79
CA LEU A 98 7.17 3.30 20.14
C LEU A 98 5.99 3.78 20.99
N ALA A 99 5.40 2.86 21.76
CA ALA A 99 4.26 3.15 22.63
C ALA A 99 4.61 4.20 23.69
N ASN A 100 5.80 4.12 24.28
CA ASN A 100 6.27 5.07 25.30
C ASN A 100 6.54 6.48 24.75
N ALA A 101 6.64 6.65 23.43
CA ALA A 101 6.82 7.93 22.77
C ALA A 101 5.50 8.49 22.20
N SER A 102 4.42 7.71 22.24
CA SER A 102 3.12 8.05 21.65
C SER A 102 2.12 8.38 22.75
N LEU A 103 1.54 9.58 22.69
CA LEU A 103 0.56 10.04 23.69
C LEU A 103 -0.87 9.72 23.27
N ARG A 104 -1.16 9.82 21.98
CA ARG A 104 -2.52 9.66 21.42
C ARG A 104 -2.45 9.25 19.96
N VAL A 105 -3.46 8.48 19.54
CA VAL A 105 -3.73 8.17 18.13
C VAL A 105 -5.07 8.78 17.76
N GLU A 106 -5.11 9.51 16.65
CA GLU A 106 -6.32 10.13 16.10
C GLU A 106 -6.55 9.68 14.65
N PRO A 107 -7.80 9.61 14.19
CA PRO A 107 -8.07 9.54 12.76
C PRO A 107 -7.53 10.77 12.05
N TYR A 108 -6.95 10.60 10.86
CA TYR A 108 -6.48 11.72 10.04
C TYR A 108 -7.20 11.73 8.69
N THR A 109 -7.82 12.86 8.36
CA THR A 109 -8.45 13.10 7.06
C THR A 109 -7.72 14.22 6.33
N THR A 110 -7.70 14.15 5.01
CA THR A 110 -7.02 15.12 4.16
C THR A 110 -7.85 15.39 2.90
N PRO A 111 -7.85 16.63 2.38
CA PRO A 111 -8.46 16.92 1.09
C PRO A 111 -7.60 16.43 -0.09
N TYR A 112 -6.34 16.06 0.15
CA TYR A 112 -5.42 15.58 -0.88
C TYR A 112 -5.67 14.12 -1.24
N GLN A 113 -5.42 13.76 -2.50
CA GLN A 113 -5.42 12.37 -2.93
C GLN A 113 -4.40 11.58 -2.09
N ILE A 114 -4.82 10.46 -1.54
CA ILE A 114 -3.96 9.57 -0.74
C ILE A 114 -3.38 8.52 -1.67
N MET A 115 -2.06 8.48 -1.76
CA MET A 115 -1.34 7.50 -2.59
C MET A 115 -1.13 6.19 -1.82
N PRO A 116 -1.24 5.01 -2.46
CA PRO A 116 -0.92 3.76 -1.79
C PRO A 116 0.59 3.65 -1.48
N HIS A 117 0.92 2.92 -0.43
CA HIS A 117 2.28 2.48 -0.12
C HIS A 117 2.60 1.15 -0.81
N PRO A 118 3.90 0.86 -1.06
CA PRO A 118 4.35 -0.41 -1.63
C PRO A 118 4.05 -1.61 -0.74
#